data_AF-A0A1Y4RSD9-F1
#
_entry.id   AF-A0A1Y4RSD9-F1
#
_cell.length_a   1.000
_cell.length_b   1.000
_cell.length_c   1.000
_cell.angle_alpha   90.00
_cell.angle_beta   90.00
_cell.angle_gamma   90.00
#
_symmetry.space_group_name_H-M   'P 1'
#
loop_
_entity.id
_entity.type
_entity.pdbx_description
1 polymer ?
#
loop_
_entity_poly.entity_id
_entity_poly.type
_entity_poly.pdbx_seq_one_letter_code
_entity_poly.pdbx_strand_id
1 'polypeptide(L)'
;METIKVLEKGKEFSFSFEDMLNYHGVGYPGGVAHAFQVMRRAFPLLDDGKLLERREIELVTAFPGPGGRDAFELVTRCVSDGRIHVDKDMPEAKEVLESPHGRYYFRFSYRGKTVVVTIRPGFVRQDFIDMARKENRTEAEEEILARMKRDMADRLLKAGPEEVYDAVIAG
;
A
#
# COMPACT_ATOMS: atom_id res chain seq x y z
N MET A 1 -11.52 12.72 -9.89
CA MET A 1 -10.86 12.10 -8.72
C MET A 1 -10.17 10.84 -9.22
N GLU A 2 -8.92 10.59 -8.84
CA GLU A 2 -8.19 9.41 -9.31
C GLU A 2 -8.75 8.13 -8.66
N THR A 3 -8.84 7.04 -9.43
CA THR A 3 -9.36 5.76 -8.96
C THR A 3 -8.52 4.60 -9.46
N ILE A 4 -8.60 3.47 -8.76
CA ILE A 4 -8.09 2.18 -9.20
C ILE A 4 -9.25 1.39 -9.81
N LYS A 5 -9.05 0.91 -11.04
CA LYS A 5 -10.02 0.10 -11.76
C LYS A 5 -9.57 -1.35 -11.83
N VAL A 6 -10.50 -2.27 -11.59
CA VAL A 6 -10.28 -3.72 -11.66
C VAL A 6 -11.54 -4.40 -12.20
N LEU A 7 -11.42 -5.67 -12.57
CA LEU A 7 -12.53 -6.52 -12.97
C LEU A 7 -12.91 -7.48 -11.82
N GLU A 8 -14.19 -7.83 -11.76
CA GLU A 8 -14.65 -9.05 -11.08
C GLU A 8 -15.62 -9.77 -12.02
N LYS A 9 -15.19 -10.92 -12.56
CA LYS A 9 -15.94 -11.70 -13.55
C LYS A 9 -16.30 -10.88 -14.79
N GLY A 10 -15.33 -10.12 -15.30
CA GLY A 10 -15.49 -9.24 -16.45
C GLY A 10 -16.27 -7.95 -16.19
N LYS A 11 -16.81 -7.72 -14.98
CA LYS A 11 -17.47 -6.47 -14.61
C LYS A 11 -16.47 -5.49 -14.00
N GLU A 12 -16.44 -4.26 -14.51
CA GLU A 12 -15.57 -3.20 -13.97
C GLU A 12 -16.05 -2.71 -12.60
N PHE A 13 -15.09 -2.57 -11.68
CA PHE A 13 -15.20 -1.89 -10.41
C PHE A 13 -14.16 -0.77 -10.35
N SER A 14 -14.50 0.35 -9.71
CA SER A 14 -13.63 1.51 -9.55
C SER A 14 -13.64 1.94 -8.09
N PHE A 15 -12.46 2.11 -7.50
CA PHE A 15 -12.28 2.47 -6.10
C PHE A 15 -11.40 3.73 -5.98
N SER A 16 -11.92 4.74 -5.29
CA SER A 16 -11.17 5.93 -4.92
C SER A 16 -10.43 5.72 -3.60
N PHE A 17 -9.53 6.64 -3.26
CA PHE A 17 -8.92 6.69 -1.93
C PHE A 17 -9.98 6.82 -0.81
N GLU A 18 -11.05 7.61 -1.05
CA GLU A 18 -12.12 7.81 -0.07
C GLU A 18 -12.89 6.51 0.20
N ASP A 19 -13.15 5.69 -0.83
CA ASP A 19 -13.76 4.37 -0.66
C ASP A 19 -12.91 3.47 0.24
N MET A 20 -11.58 3.49 0.04
CA MET A 20 -10.64 2.73 0.86
C MET A 20 -10.59 3.24 2.31
N LEU A 21 -10.61 4.56 2.48
CA LEU A 21 -10.63 5.17 3.81
C LEU A 21 -11.95 4.88 4.54
N ASN A 22 -13.08 4.88 3.84
CA ASN A 22 -14.39 4.53 4.39
C ASN A 22 -14.47 3.06 4.80
N TYR A 23 -13.83 2.17 4.05
CA TYR A 23 -13.74 0.74 4.42
C TYR A 23 -12.85 0.52 5.66
N HIS A 24 -11.72 1.22 5.76
CA HIS A 24 -10.76 1.04 6.85
C HIS A 24 -11.13 1.80 8.15
N GLY A 25 -11.57 3.06 8.02
CA GLY A 25 -11.70 4.02 9.11
C GLY A 25 -10.50 4.97 9.24
N VAL A 26 -10.55 5.86 10.24
CA VAL A 26 -9.67 7.04 10.35
C VAL A 26 -8.30 6.78 11.00
N GLY A 27 -8.03 5.56 11.49
CA GLY A 27 -6.87 5.28 12.35
C GLY A 27 -5.51 5.25 11.63
N TYR A 28 -5.49 4.82 10.37
CA TYR A 28 -4.26 4.63 9.60
C TYR A 28 -4.35 5.13 8.14
N PRO A 29 -4.71 6.41 7.91
CA PRO A 29 -4.87 6.97 6.55
C PRO A 29 -3.58 6.89 5.73
N GLY A 30 -2.40 6.99 6.38
CA GLY A 30 -1.12 6.81 5.71
C GLY A 30 -0.94 5.41 5.12
N GLY A 31 -1.38 4.36 5.82
CA GLY A 31 -1.34 2.99 5.31
C GLY A 31 -2.26 2.80 4.09
N VAL A 32 -3.45 3.39 4.15
CA VAL A 32 -4.40 3.42 3.01
C VAL A 32 -3.78 4.14 1.81
N ALA A 33 -3.14 5.30 2.03
CA ALA A 33 -2.53 6.08 0.96
C ALA A 33 -1.35 5.34 0.30
N HIS A 34 -0.54 4.63 1.08
CA HIS A 34 0.51 3.76 0.54
C HIS A 34 -0.08 2.66 -0.35
N ALA A 35 -1.11 1.93 0.11
CA ALA A 35 -1.74 0.89 -0.69
C ALA A 35 -2.35 1.44 -1.99
N PHE A 36 -3.01 2.61 -1.92
CA PHE A 36 -3.54 3.30 -3.09
C PHE A 36 -2.44 3.59 -4.12
N GLN A 37 -1.33 4.23 -3.71
CA GLN A 37 -0.24 4.56 -4.62
C GLN A 37 0.49 3.32 -5.16
N VAL A 38 0.71 2.31 -4.32
CA VAL A 38 1.37 1.06 -4.72
C VAL A 38 0.57 0.32 -5.78
N MET A 39 -0.75 0.19 -5.62
CA MET A 39 -1.61 -0.47 -6.61
C MET A 39 -1.64 0.31 -7.93
N ARG A 40 -1.71 1.65 -7.87
CA ARG A 40 -1.61 2.50 -9.06
C ARG A 40 -0.29 2.36 -9.78
N ARG A 41 0.81 2.13 -9.04
CA ARG A 41 2.13 1.87 -9.62
C ARG A 41 2.22 0.49 -10.26
N ALA A 42 1.72 -0.53 -9.57
CA ALA A 42 1.89 -1.94 -9.96
C ALA A 42 0.95 -2.38 -11.07
N PHE A 43 -0.34 -2.05 -10.98
CA PHE A 43 -1.38 -2.69 -11.80
C PHE A 43 -1.20 -2.49 -13.31
N PRO A 44 -0.84 -1.30 -13.81
CA PRO A 44 -0.58 -1.12 -15.24
C PRO A 44 0.55 -2.01 -15.76
N LEU A 45 1.51 -2.39 -14.90
CA LEU A 45 2.65 -3.22 -15.28
C LEU A 45 2.33 -4.72 -15.28
N LEU A 46 1.23 -5.15 -14.65
CA LEU A 46 0.85 -6.56 -14.51
C LEU A 46 0.16 -7.16 -15.76
N ASP A 47 -0.47 -6.33 -16.60
CA ASP A 47 -1.13 -6.79 -17.84
C ASP A 47 -1.11 -5.71 -18.93
N ASP A 48 0.03 -5.02 -19.09
CA ASP A 48 0.28 -4.05 -20.18
C ASP A 48 -0.82 -2.97 -20.27
N GLY A 49 -1.23 -2.46 -19.11
CA GLY A 49 -2.25 -1.43 -18.95
C GLY A 49 -3.70 -1.92 -18.96
N LYS A 50 -3.96 -3.21 -19.17
CA LYS A 50 -5.31 -3.78 -19.09
C LYS A 50 -5.81 -3.86 -17.65
N LEU A 51 -7.13 -3.92 -17.51
CA LEU A 51 -7.76 -4.14 -16.21
C LEU A 51 -7.53 -5.57 -15.75
N LEU A 52 -7.19 -5.71 -14.47
CA LEU A 52 -6.89 -7.00 -13.83
C LEU A 52 -8.16 -7.61 -13.25
N GLU A 53 -8.32 -8.93 -13.35
CA GLU A 53 -9.29 -9.66 -12.53
C GLU A 53 -8.83 -9.65 -11.07
N ARG A 54 -9.55 -8.92 -10.22
CA ARG A 54 -9.08 -8.57 -8.88
C ARG A 54 -8.83 -9.80 -7.99
N ARG A 55 -9.64 -10.84 -8.20
CA ARG A 55 -9.55 -12.13 -7.51
C ARG A 55 -8.48 -13.06 -8.10
N GLU A 56 -7.67 -12.60 -9.03
CA GLU A 56 -6.51 -13.35 -9.53
C GLU A 56 -5.19 -12.67 -9.13
N ILE A 57 -5.26 -11.56 -8.39
CA ILE A 57 -4.10 -10.83 -7.90
C ILE A 57 -3.63 -11.47 -6.60
N GLU A 58 -2.34 -11.79 -6.54
CA GLU A 58 -1.64 -12.21 -5.33
C GLU A 58 -0.72 -11.10 -4.82
N LEU A 59 -0.53 -11.03 -3.50
CA LEU A 59 0.34 -10.06 -2.85
C LEU A 59 1.26 -10.73 -1.84
N VAL A 60 2.57 -10.54 -1.98
CA VAL A 60 3.55 -10.79 -0.93
C VAL A 60 4.14 -9.46 -0.48
N THR A 61 4.19 -9.19 0.83
CA THR A 61 4.64 -7.90 1.34
C THR A 61 5.35 -7.98 2.69
N ALA A 62 6.31 -7.08 2.91
CA ALA A 62 6.91 -6.83 4.22
C ALA A 62 6.23 -5.69 4.99
N PHE A 63 5.09 -5.19 4.51
CA PHE A 63 4.35 -4.08 5.09
C PHE A 63 3.11 -4.58 5.86
N PRO A 64 3.14 -4.66 7.21
CA PRO A 64 2.03 -5.20 8.00
C PRO A 64 0.96 -4.16 8.37
N GLY A 65 1.01 -2.95 7.79
CA GLY A 65 0.16 -1.84 8.21
C GLY A 65 -1.35 -2.12 7.98
N PRO A 66 -2.22 -1.95 8.99
CA PRO A 66 -3.63 -2.34 8.88
C PRO A 66 -4.40 -1.54 7.81
N GLY A 67 -4.14 -0.23 7.69
CA GLY A 67 -4.75 0.58 6.62
C GLY A 67 -4.37 0.12 5.21
N GLY A 68 -3.15 -0.38 5.02
CA GLY A 68 -2.75 -0.96 3.74
C GLY A 68 -3.45 -2.30 3.48
N ARG A 69 -3.47 -3.18 4.50
CA ARG A 69 -4.16 -4.47 4.43
C ARG A 69 -5.63 -4.31 4.02
N ASP A 70 -6.35 -3.39 4.64
CA ASP A 70 -7.78 -3.18 4.37
C ASP A 70 -8.01 -2.57 2.97
N ALA A 71 -7.13 -1.66 2.52
CA ALA A 71 -7.19 -1.12 1.17
C ALA A 71 -6.91 -2.19 0.11
N PHE A 72 -5.91 -3.07 0.33
CA PHE A 72 -5.66 -4.21 -0.56
C PHE A 72 -6.85 -5.17 -0.58
N GLU A 73 -7.45 -5.45 0.58
CA GLU A 73 -8.65 -6.30 0.67
C GLU A 73 -9.83 -5.70 -0.11
N LEU A 74 -10.12 -4.41 0.07
CA LEU A 74 -11.22 -3.75 -0.62
C LEU A 74 -11.09 -3.90 -2.14
N VAL A 75 -9.90 -3.68 -2.68
CA VAL A 75 -9.67 -3.70 -4.14
C VAL A 75 -9.55 -5.12 -4.68
N THR A 76 -8.83 -6.02 -3.99
CA THR A 76 -8.37 -7.30 -4.57
C THR A 76 -8.99 -8.54 -3.95
N ARG A 77 -9.64 -8.44 -2.78
CA ARG A 77 -10.11 -9.60 -1.98
C ARG A 77 -8.99 -10.54 -1.53
N CYS A 78 -7.74 -10.06 -1.53
CA CYS A 78 -6.58 -10.90 -1.22
C CYS A 78 -6.57 -11.41 0.23
N VAL A 79 -7.20 -10.73 1.19
CA VAL A 79 -7.29 -11.21 2.58
C VAL A 79 -8.36 -12.29 2.67
N SER A 80 -9.58 -12.02 2.20
CA SER A 80 -10.69 -12.98 2.33
C SER A 80 -10.45 -14.27 1.55
N ASP A 81 -9.73 -14.17 0.43
CA ASP A 81 -9.46 -15.30 -0.45
C ASP A 81 -8.06 -15.93 -0.21
N GLY A 82 -7.33 -15.49 0.82
CA GLY A 82 -6.04 -16.09 1.19
C GLY A 82 -4.90 -15.87 0.18
N ARG A 83 -4.94 -14.78 -0.59
CA ARG A 83 -3.93 -14.41 -1.61
C ARG A 83 -2.95 -13.33 -1.16
N ILE A 84 -2.92 -13.03 0.14
CA ILE A 84 -1.92 -12.15 0.74
C ILE A 84 -1.02 -12.94 1.69
N HIS A 85 0.29 -12.73 1.55
CA HIS A 85 1.29 -13.22 2.49
C HIS A 85 2.11 -12.05 3.02
N VAL A 86 2.12 -11.89 4.35
CA VAL A 86 2.89 -10.84 5.02
C VAL A 86 4.11 -11.48 5.68
N ASP A 87 5.29 -11.16 5.15
CA ASP A 87 6.58 -11.61 5.67
C ASP A 87 7.49 -10.40 5.87
N LYS A 88 7.72 -10.04 7.15
CA LYS A 88 8.52 -8.86 7.53
C LYS A 88 10.02 -9.14 7.43
N ASP A 89 10.42 -10.41 7.44
CA ASP A 89 11.80 -10.85 7.54
C ASP A 89 12.33 -11.35 6.18
N MET A 90 11.56 -11.12 5.11
CA MET A 90 11.92 -11.57 3.77
C MET A 90 13.27 -10.97 3.30
N PRO A 91 14.22 -11.79 2.83
CA PRO A 91 15.54 -11.33 2.42
C PRO A 91 15.53 -10.22 1.36
N GLU A 92 14.59 -10.28 0.41
CA GLU A 92 14.48 -9.32 -0.69
C GLU A 92 14.06 -7.92 -0.23
N ALA A 93 13.42 -7.82 0.93
CA ALA A 93 13.03 -6.53 1.49
C ALA A 93 14.15 -5.89 2.34
N LYS A 94 15.25 -6.59 2.64
CA LYS A 94 16.24 -6.17 3.64
C LYS A 94 16.82 -4.77 3.41
N GLU A 95 17.01 -4.37 2.16
CA GLU A 95 17.57 -3.06 1.80
C GLU A 95 16.50 -1.99 1.50
N VAL A 96 15.20 -2.34 1.62
CA VAL A 96 14.08 -1.42 1.39
C VAL A 96 13.81 -0.57 2.62
N LEU A 97 13.42 0.69 2.42
CA LEU A 97 13.11 1.61 3.50
C LEU A 97 12.09 1.06 4.51
N GLU A 98 12.37 1.31 5.78
CA GLU A 98 11.57 0.82 6.90
C GLU A 98 10.24 1.55 7.01
N SER A 99 9.23 0.80 7.46
CA SER A 99 8.00 1.31 8.05
C SER A 99 8.05 1.08 9.57
N PRO A 100 7.09 1.60 10.36
CA PRO A 100 7.10 1.42 11.81
C PRO A 100 7.27 -0.04 12.27
N HIS A 101 6.69 -1.01 11.56
CA HIS A 101 6.71 -2.43 11.94
C HIS A 101 7.11 -3.39 10.82
N GLY A 102 7.80 -2.91 9.77
CA GLY A 102 8.19 -3.73 8.62
C GLY A 102 8.90 -2.89 7.57
N ARG A 103 8.67 -3.16 6.28
CA ARG A 103 9.30 -2.44 5.17
C ARG A 103 8.31 -2.17 4.05
N TYR A 104 8.53 -1.08 3.30
CA TYR A 104 7.68 -0.70 2.18
C TYR A 104 8.00 -1.48 0.89
N TYR A 105 7.89 -2.81 0.98
CA TYR A 105 8.11 -3.76 -0.11
C TYR A 105 6.79 -4.46 -0.45
N PHE A 106 6.45 -4.50 -1.74
CA PHE A 106 5.21 -5.10 -2.24
C PHE A 106 5.51 -5.85 -3.53
N ARG A 107 5.19 -7.14 -3.57
CA ARG A 107 5.29 -7.98 -4.77
C ARG A 107 3.90 -8.45 -5.16
N PHE A 108 3.41 -7.95 -6.30
CA PHE A 108 2.14 -8.39 -6.88
C PHE A 108 2.38 -9.39 -8.00
N SER A 109 1.53 -10.39 -8.08
CA SER A 109 1.54 -11.38 -9.16
C SER A 109 0.16 -11.49 -9.78
N TYR A 110 0.11 -11.61 -11.11
CA TYR A 110 -1.12 -11.79 -11.88
C TYR A 110 -0.79 -12.55 -13.18
N ARG A 111 -1.47 -13.68 -13.41
CA ARG A 111 -1.35 -14.50 -14.65
C ARG A 111 0.10 -14.72 -15.13
N GLY A 112 1.00 -15.04 -14.20
CA GLY A 112 2.41 -15.31 -14.49
C GLY A 112 3.30 -14.09 -14.64
N LYS A 113 2.78 -12.85 -14.57
CA LYS A 113 3.58 -11.63 -14.50
C LYS A 113 3.70 -11.16 -13.04
N THR A 114 4.91 -10.78 -12.64
CA THR A 114 5.20 -10.31 -11.28
C THR A 114 5.77 -8.89 -11.33
N VAL A 115 5.33 -8.03 -10.43
CA VAL A 115 5.83 -6.66 -10.27
C VAL A 115 6.20 -6.43 -8.80
N VAL A 116 7.46 -6.05 -8.58
CA VAL A 116 7.97 -5.64 -7.27
C VAL A 116 7.98 -4.12 -7.20
N VAL A 117 7.41 -3.57 -6.13
CA VAL A 117 7.28 -2.14 -5.88
C VAL A 117 7.92 -1.80 -4.53
N THR A 118 8.79 -0.79 -4.52
CA THR A 118 9.53 -0.34 -3.32
C THR A 118 9.52 1.18 -3.22
N ILE A 119 9.44 1.72 -2.00
CA ILE A 119 9.30 3.16 -1.80
C ILE A 119 10.62 3.91 -2.05
N ARG A 120 10.53 5.07 -2.68
CA ARG A 120 11.62 6.04 -2.81
C ARG A 120 11.80 6.84 -1.51
N PRO A 121 13.03 7.32 -1.19
CA PRO A 121 13.25 8.18 -0.04
C PRO A 121 12.48 9.52 -0.16
N GLY A 122 12.15 10.11 1.00
CA GLY A 122 11.57 11.47 1.08
C GLY A 122 10.07 11.53 1.41
N PHE A 123 9.33 10.43 1.20
CA PHE A 123 7.88 10.39 1.48
C PHE A 123 7.57 10.01 2.93
N VAL A 124 8.39 9.14 3.51
CA VAL A 124 8.29 8.74 4.91
C VAL A 124 9.43 9.39 5.67
N ARG A 125 9.09 10.17 6.70
CA ARG A 125 10.08 10.90 7.50
C ARG A 125 10.47 10.07 8.71
N GLN A 126 11.73 10.21 9.14
CA GLN A 126 12.27 9.45 10.27
C GLN A 126 11.55 9.79 11.58
N ASP A 127 11.21 11.06 11.80
CA ASP A 127 10.46 11.51 12.98
C ASP A 127 9.10 10.82 13.14
N PHE A 128 8.41 10.54 12.02
CA PHE A 128 7.20 9.73 12.01
C PHE A 128 7.46 8.29 12.43
N ILE A 129 8.53 7.65 11.93
CA ILE A 129 8.87 6.27 12.26
C ILE A 129 9.16 6.17 13.77
N ASP A 130 9.98 7.08 14.28
CA ASP A 130 10.36 7.12 15.69
C ASP A 130 9.14 7.34 16.59
N MET A 131 8.26 8.30 16.24
CA MET A 131 7.01 8.55 16.96
C MET A 131 6.05 7.35 16.89
N ALA A 132 5.95 6.69 15.73
CA ALA A 132 5.08 5.53 15.55
C ALA A 132 5.54 4.31 16.36
N ARG A 133 6.86 4.14 16.55
CA ARG A 133 7.47 3.07 17.35
C ARG A 133 7.47 3.36 18.85
N LYS A 134 7.36 4.62 19.27
CA LYS A 134 7.35 5.00 20.68
C LYS A 134 6.21 4.29 21.43
N GLU A 135 6.58 3.56 22.49
CA GLU A 135 5.66 2.97 23.45
C GLU A 135 5.18 4.02 24.47
N ASN A 136 4.00 3.79 25.06
CA ASN A 136 3.43 4.64 26.12
C ASN A 136 3.35 6.13 25.74
N ARG A 137 2.93 6.44 24.51
CA ARG A 137 2.70 7.82 24.06
C ARG A 137 1.65 8.50 24.92
N THR A 138 1.89 9.78 25.22
CA THR A 138 0.88 10.64 25.86
C THR A 138 -0.24 10.98 24.88
N GLU A 139 -1.38 11.48 25.38
CA GLU A 139 -2.49 11.94 24.53
C GLU A 139 -2.04 13.00 23.50
N ALA A 140 -1.21 13.96 23.94
CA ALA A 140 -0.66 14.98 23.04
C ALA A 140 0.24 14.38 21.94
N GLU A 141 0.97 13.30 22.25
CA GLU A 141 1.80 12.60 21.27
C GLU A 141 0.96 11.77 20.29
N GLU A 142 -0.15 11.19 20.75
CA GLU A 142 -1.12 10.53 19.87
C GLU A 142 -1.76 11.55 18.89
N GLU A 143 -2.07 12.76 19.35
CA GLU A 143 -2.56 13.84 18.47
C GLU A 143 -1.52 14.26 17.42
N ILE A 144 -0.26 14.42 17.84
CA ILE A 144 0.87 14.71 16.94
C ILE A 144 1.02 13.60 15.91
N LEU A 145 1.03 12.34 16.34
CA LEU A 145 1.15 11.19 15.46
C LEU A 145 -0.04 11.11 14.48
N ALA A 146 -1.25 11.39 14.94
CA ALA A 146 -2.42 11.44 14.09
C ALA A 146 -2.29 12.51 13.00
N ARG A 147 -1.74 13.69 13.33
CA ARG A 147 -1.41 14.73 12.34
C ARG A 147 -0.33 14.27 11.36
N MET A 148 0.77 13.68 11.86
CA MET A 148 1.83 13.14 10.99
C MET A 148 1.31 12.08 10.01
N LYS A 149 0.41 11.20 10.45
CA LYS A 149 -0.24 10.19 9.57
C LYS A 149 -1.06 10.85 8.46
N ARG A 150 -1.81 11.92 8.76
CA ARG A 150 -2.60 12.68 7.78
C ARG A 150 -1.69 13.44 6.81
N ASP A 151 -0.71 14.17 7.33
CA ASP A 151 0.25 14.92 6.50
C ASP A 151 1.05 14.00 5.57
N MET A 152 1.36 12.77 6.01
CA MET A 152 1.96 11.75 5.15
C MET A 152 1.00 11.29 4.06
N ALA A 153 -0.26 10.98 4.39
CA ALA A 153 -1.27 10.61 3.41
C ALA A 153 -1.46 11.71 2.36
N ASP A 154 -1.58 12.97 2.77
CA ASP A 154 -1.76 14.12 1.87
C ASP A 154 -0.58 14.29 0.91
N ARG A 155 0.66 14.14 1.40
CA ARG A 155 1.86 14.19 0.55
C ARG A 155 1.89 13.06 -0.46
N LEU A 156 1.53 11.85 -0.05
CA LEU A 156 1.44 10.69 -0.94
C LEU A 156 0.38 10.92 -2.01
N LEU A 157 -0.81 11.42 -1.65
CA LEU A 157 -1.93 11.63 -2.58
C LEU A 157 -1.71 12.78 -3.57
N LYS A 158 -0.83 13.74 -3.26
CA LYS A 158 -0.46 14.83 -4.17
C LYS A 158 0.60 14.44 -5.20
N ALA A 159 1.32 13.35 -4.98
CA ALA A 159 2.39 12.88 -5.86
C ALA A 159 1.88 11.82 -6.84
N GLY A 160 2.53 11.74 -8.00
CA GLY A 160 2.38 10.63 -8.93
C GLY A 160 2.95 9.33 -8.35
N PRO A 161 2.36 8.15 -8.64
CA PRO A 161 2.86 6.87 -8.10
C PRO A 161 4.33 6.60 -8.44
N GLU A 162 4.81 7.04 -9.60
CA GLU A 162 6.20 6.93 -10.06
C GLU A 162 7.19 7.80 -9.27
N GLU A 163 6.72 8.91 -8.69
CA GLU A 163 7.52 9.78 -7.83
C GLU A 163 7.68 9.16 -6.43
N VAL A 164 6.69 8.38 -5.99
CA VAL A 164 6.70 7.72 -4.66
C VAL A 164 7.39 6.36 -4.71
N TYR A 165 7.24 5.61 -5.80
CA TYR A 165 7.63 4.20 -5.87
C TYR A 165 8.44 3.83 -7.12
N ASP A 166 9.52 3.09 -6.88
CA ASP A 166 10.20 2.29 -7.90
C ASP A 166 9.41 1.00 -8.17
N ALA A 167 9.41 0.55 -9.43
CA ALA A 167 8.76 -0.68 -9.82
C ALA A 167 9.61 -1.47 -10.83
N VAL A 168 9.72 -2.77 -10.61
CA VAL A 168 10.49 -3.71 -11.44
C VAL A 168 9.61 -4.89 -11.80
N ILE A 169 9.53 -5.21 -13.09
CA ILE A 169 8.90 -6.46 -13.56
C ILE A 169 9.88 -7.60 -13.28
N ALA A 170 9.47 -8.56 -12.45
CA ALA A 170 10.23 -9.76 -12.16
C ALA A 170 9.73 -10.90 -13.06
N GLY A 171 10.66 -11.51 -13.80
CA GLY A 171 10.42 -12.65 -14.68
C GLY A 171 10.63 -13.99 -14.00
#